data_AF-A0A2J7QJU5-F1
#
_entry.id   AF-A0A2J7QJU5-F1
#
_cell.length_a   1.000
_cell.length_b   1.000
_cell.length_c   1.000
_cell.angle_alpha   90.00
_cell.angle_beta   90.00
_cell.angle_gamma   90.00
#
_symmetry.space_group_name_H-M   'P 1'
#
loop_
_entity.id
_entity.type
_entity.pdbx_description
1 polymer ?
#
loop_
_entity_poly.entity_id
_entity_poly.type
_entity_poly.pdbx_seq_one_letter_code
_entity_poly.pdbx_strand_id
1 'polypeptide(L)'
;MAIDQKHLESFEMWCWRRMEKISWTDYVRNEEVLIRVSEQRNILHEIRKWKANWIGHILRSNYHLKEVIEGKIDGRIDVTRRRGRRRKKMLDDLEEDIFI
;
A
#
# COMPACT_ATOMS: atom_id res chain seq x y z
N MET A 1 -6.84 -3.30 -1.16
CA MET A 1 -5.42 -3.69 -1.33
C MET A 1 -5.17 -4.40 -2.65
N ALA A 2 -5.71 -5.61 -2.89
CA ALA A 2 -5.42 -6.33 -4.15
C ALA A 2 -5.88 -5.59 -5.43
N ILE A 3 -6.97 -4.83 -5.37
CA ILE A 3 -7.43 -3.98 -6.48
C ILE A 3 -6.47 -2.78 -6.67
N ASP A 4 -6.09 -2.13 -5.57
CA ASP A 4 -5.18 -0.98 -5.58
C ASP A 4 -3.80 -1.35 -6.12
N GLN A 5 -3.33 -2.57 -5.81
CA GLN A 5 -2.08 -3.13 -6.33
C GLN A 5 -2.09 -3.24 -7.85
N LYS A 6 -3.15 -3.80 -8.46
CA LYS A 6 -3.24 -3.92 -9.92
C LYS A 6 -3.26 -2.56 -10.62
N HIS A 7 -3.93 -1.57 -10.02
CA HIS A 7 -3.94 -0.20 -10.54
C HIS A 7 -2.57 0.45 -10.45
N LEU A 8 -1.84 0.21 -9.36
CA LEU A 8 -0.48 0.71 -9.17
C LEU A 8 0.51 0.06 -10.16
N GLU A 9 0.45 -1.26 -10.34
CA GLU A 9 1.25 -1.98 -11.33
C GLU A 9 0.95 -1.49 -12.76
N SER A 10 -0.32 -1.26 -13.08
CA SER A 10 -0.71 -0.70 -14.38
C SER A 10 -0.19 0.74 -14.58
N PHE A 11 -0.22 1.55 -13.52
CA PHE A 11 0.33 2.90 -13.53
C PHE A 11 1.85 2.89 -13.72
N GLU A 12 2.56 2.01 -13.02
CA GLU A 12 4.01 1.82 -13.15
C GLU A 12 4.39 1.44 -14.59
N MET A 13 3.67 0.48 -15.18
CA MET A 13 3.86 0.11 -16.59
C MET A 13 3.62 1.28 -17.55
N TRP A 14 2.61 2.12 -17.28
CA TRP A 14 2.34 3.31 -18.08
C TRP A 14 3.48 4.33 -17.98
N CYS A 15 4.01 4.57 -16.78
CA CYS A 15 5.17 5.44 -16.55
C CYS A 15 6.40 4.95 -17.33
N TRP A 16 6.71 3.65 -17.26
CA TRP A 16 7.85 3.07 -17.97
C TRP A 16 7.73 3.20 -19.49
N ARG A 17 6.55 2.87 -20.05
CA ARG A 17 6.30 3.03 -21.50
C ARG A 17 6.46 4.49 -21.95
N ARG A 18 6.05 5.46 -21.13
CA ARG A 18 6.22 6.89 -21.40
C ARG A 18 7.69 7.32 -21.39
N MET A 19 8.47 6.86 -20.40
CA MET A 19 9.89 7.19 -20.28
C MET A 19 10.72 6.58 -21.43
N GLU A 20 10.44 5.32 -21.77
CA GLU A 20 11.07 4.60 -22.88
C GLU A 20 10.51 4.97 -24.27
N LYS A 21 9.55 5.90 -24.33
CA LYS A 21 8.88 6.35 -25.55
C LYS A 21 8.29 5.21 -26.40
N ILE A 22 7.79 4.16 -25.74
CA ILE A 22 7.19 2.99 -26.39
C ILE A 22 5.77 3.35 -26.81
N SER A 23 5.48 3.26 -28.11
CA SER A 23 4.14 3.47 -28.64
C SER A 23 3.25 2.28 -28.34
N TRP A 24 1.94 2.52 -28.24
CA TRP A 24 0.96 1.44 -28.16
C TRP A 24 0.95 0.57 -29.44
N THR A 25 1.33 1.16 -30.58
CA THR A 25 1.45 0.47 -31.88
C THR A 25 2.60 -0.52 -31.93
N ASP A 26 3.55 -0.43 -31.00
CA ASP A 26 4.71 -1.31 -30.99
C ASP A 26 4.37 -2.68 -30.40
N TYR A 27 3.16 -2.84 -29.83
CA TYR A 27 2.62 -4.08 -29.24
C TYR A 27 3.61 -4.82 -28.30
N VAL A 28 4.50 -4.06 -27.66
CA VAL A 28 5.53 -4.59 -26.76
C VAL A 28 4.86 -5.18 -25.52
N ARG A 29 5.29 -6.38 -25.09
CA ARG A 29 4.80 -7.04 -23.86
C ARG A 29 5.33 -6.34 -22.61
N ASN A 30 4.59 -6.44 -21.50
CA ASN A 30 5.02 -5.81 -20.24
C ASN A 30 6.35 -6.37 -19.72
N GLU A 31 6.60 -7.67 -19.89
CA GLU A 31 7.86 -8.33 -19.53
C GLU A 31 9.06 -7.68 -20.25
N GLU A 32 8.92 -7.41 -21.55
CA GLU A 32 9.95 -6.77 -22.37
C GLU A 32 10.25 -5.34 -21.94
N VAL A 33 9.21 -4.58 -21.53
CA VAL A 33 9.39 -3.23 -20.98
C VAL A 33 10.21 -3.29 -19.68
N LEU A 34 9.92 -4.25 -18.80
CA LEU A 34 10.67 -4.41 -17.55
C LEU A 34 12.13 -4.82 -17.78
N ILE A 35 12.39 -5.67 -18.78
CA ILE A 35 13.76 -6.05 -19.17
C ILE A 35 14.56 -4.82 -19.63
N ARG A 36 13.97 -3.95 -20.46
CA ARG A 36 14.64 -2.75 -20.99
C ARG A 36 15.02 -1.76 -19.90
N VAL A 37 14.11 -1.56 -18.94
CA VAL A 37 14.32 -0.63 -17.84
C VAL A 37 15.36 -1.15 -16.85
N SER A 38 15.60 -2.47 -16.81
CA SER A 38 16.61 -3.13 -15.94
C SER A 38 16.48 -2.79 -14.45
N GLU A 39 15.33 -2.26 -14.02
CA GLU A 39 15.13 -1.75 -12.66
C GLU A 39 14.30 -2.76 -11.85
N GLN A 40 14.81 -3.16 -10.69
CA GLN A 40 14.13 -4.09 -9.77
C GLN A 40 13.24 -3.38 -8.74
N ARG A 41 13.02 -2.06 -8.86
CA ARG A 41 12.33 -1.28 -7.82
C ARG A 41 10.82 -1.33 -7.99
N ASN A 42 10.18 -2.20 -7.21
CA ASN A 42 8.73 -2.26 -7.08
C ASN A 42 8.23 -1.10 -6.19
N ILE A 43 7.53 -0.13 -6.77
CA ILE A 43 6.96 1.02 -6.05
C ILE A 43 6.08 0.59 -4.87
N LEU A 44 5.34 -0.52 -5.01
CA LEU A 44 4.51 -1.06 -3.93
C LEU A 44 5.35 -1.46 -2.72
N HIS A 45 6.53 -2.06 -2.95
CA HIS A 45 7.43 -2.47 -1.89
C HIS A 45 7.94 -1.27 -1.08
N GLU A 46 8.36 -0.19 -1.75
CA GLU A 46 8.79 1.04 -1.08
C GLU A 46 7.63 1.70 -0.32
N ILE A 47 6.42 1.76 -0.88
CA ILE A 47 5.24 2.27 -0.19
C ILE A 47 4.95 1.46 1.08
N ARG A 48 4.98 0.12 1.00
CA ARG A 48 4.78 -0.76 2.16
C ARG A 48 5.84 -0.51 3.24
N LYS A 49 7.12 -0.41 2.83
CA LYS A 49 8.23 -0.12 3.73
C LYS A 49 8.07 1.23 4.43
N TRP A 50 7.73 2.28 3.70
CA TRP A 50 7.52 3.62 4.27
C TRP A 50 6.33 3.65 5.22
N LYS A 51 5.23 2.99 4.84
CA LYS A 51 4.05 2.82 5.69
C LYS A 51 4.41 2.12 7.01
N ALA A 52 5.15 1.00 6.95
CA ALA A 52 5.61 0.29 8.14
C ALA A 52 6.54 1.14 9.01
N ASN A 53 7.50 1.86 8.40
CA ASN A 53 8.42 2.74 9.11
C ASN A 53 7.69 3.87 9.84
N TRP A 54 6.70 4.48 9.18
CA TRP A 54 5.90 5.56 9.77
C TRP A 54 5.07 5.07 10.95
N ILE A 55 4.44 3.90 10.82
CA ILE A 55 3.66 3.29 11.90
C ILE A 55 4.57 2.92 13.07
N GLY A 56 5.73 2.31 12.79
CA GLY A 56 6.75 2.03 13.80
C GLY A 56 7.27 3.30 14.49
N HIS A 57 7.39 4.41 13.79
CA HIS A 57 7.77 5.70 14.37
C HIS A 57 6.67 6.25 15.31
N ILE A 58 5.40 6.19 14.90
CA ILE A 58 4.28 6.63 15.74
C ILE A 58 4.22 5.81 17.03
N LEU A 59 4.31 4.48 16.92
CA LEU A 59 4.27 3.57 18.07
C LEU A 59 5.40 3.80 19.07
N ARG A 60 6.54 4.36 18.62
CA ARG A 60 7.71 4.68 19.46
C ARG A 60 7.65 6.08 20.08
N SER A 61 7.12 7.08 19.36
CA SER A 61 7.30 8.50 19.72
C SER A 61 6.04 9.21 20.22
N ASN A 62 4.84 8.75 19.87
CA ASN A 62 3.61 9.51 20.11
C ASN A 62 2.61 8.73 20.98
N TYR A 63 2.57 9.04 22.28
CA TYR A 63 1.67 8.37 23.26
C TYR A 63 0.19 8.43 22.85
N HIS A 64 -0.31 9.63 22.50
CA HIS A 64 -1.72 9.82 22.14
C HIS A 64 -2.11 9.07 20.85
N LEU A 65 -1.29 9.18 19.80
CA LEU A 65 -1.56 8.51 18.53
C LEU A 65 -1.44 6.98 18.66
N LYS A 66 -0.55 6.49 19.54
CA LYS A 66 -0.44 5.08 19.86
C LYS A 66 -1.73 4.53 20.45
N GLU A 67 -2.36 5.23 21.40
CA GLU A 67 -3.65 4.81 21.97
C GLU A 67 -4.77 4.75 20.91
N VAL A 68 -4.77 5.69 19.96
CA VAL A 68 -5.72 5.68 18.82
C VAL A 68 -5.48 4.48 17.90
N ILE A 69 -4.23 4.20 17.55
CA ILE A 69 -3.85 3.10 16.64
C ILE A 69 -4.10 1.73 17.29
N GLU A 70 -3.77 1.58 18.56
CA GLU A 70 -4.04 0.36 19.35
C GLU A 70 -5.53 0.21 19.68
N GLY A 71 -6.34 1.28 19.53
CA GLY A 71 -7.76 1.29 19.84
C GLY A 71 -8.06 1.26 21.34
N LYS A 72 -7.13 1.78 22.16
CA LYS A 72 -7.20 1.86 23.63
C LYS A 72 -7.83 3.16 24.14
N ILE A 73 -8.43 3.97 23.27
CA ILE A 73 -9.15 5.18 23.67
C ILE A 73 -10.27 4.76 24.62
N ASP A 74 -10.07 5.05 25.91
CA ASP A 74 -10.99 4.68 26.96
C ASP A 74 -12.17 5.64 26.93
N GLY A 75 -13.29 5.12 26.46
CA GLY A 75 -14.36 5.91 25.91
C GLY A 75 -15.10 5.05 24.93
N ARG A 76 -15.81 4.05 25.47
CA ARG A 76 -16.75 3.20 24.76
C ARG A 76 -17.47 3.98 23.66
N ILE A 77 -16.97 3.87 22.45
CA ILE A 77 -17.86 3.58 21.35
C ILE A 77 -17.94 2.06 21.33
N ASP A 78 -18.64 1.52 22.35
CA ASP A 78 -19.45 0.34 22.12
C ASP A 78 -20.42 0.75 21.02
N VAL A 79 -19.94 0.68 19.78
CA VAL A 79 -20.80 0.69 18.61
C VAL A 79 -21.57 -0.60 18.73
N THR A 80 -22.64 -0.56 19.50
CA THR A 80 -23.63 -1.61 19.66
C THR A 80 -23.97 -2.09 18.25
N ARG A 81 -23.41 -3.25 17.88
CA ARG A 81 -23.70 -3.99 16.65
C ARG A 81 -24.11 -3.11 15.45
N ARG A 82 -23.20 -2.28 14.92
CA ARG A 82 -23.46 -1.65 13.61
C ARG A 82 -23.59 -2.77 12.58
N ARG A 83 -24.78 -2.90 11.98
CA ARG A 83 -25.02 -3.75 10.80
C ARG A 83 -24.06 -3.27 9.69
N GLY A 84 -23.13 -4.12 9.25
CA GLY A 84 -22.18 -3.81 8.18
C GLY A 84 -20.75 -4.29 8.46
N ARG A 85 -19.85 -4.11 7.49
CA ARG A 85 -18.43 -4.49 7.62
C ARG A 85 -17.73 -3.55 8.60
N ARG A 86 -16.94 -4.12 9.52
CA ARG A 86 -16.07 -3.34 10.42
C ARG A 86 -15.10 -2.50 9.58
N ARG A 87 -14.84 -1.26 9.99
CA ARG A 87 -13.75 -0.47 9.39
C ARG A 87 -12.43 -1.18 9.66
N LYS A 88 -11.60 -1.29 8.64
CA LYS A 88 -10.27 -1.90 8.75
C LYS A 88 -9.37 -0.98 9.56
N LYS A 89 -8.67 -1.52 10.56
CA LYS A 89 -7.71 -0.73 11.35
C LYS A 89 -6.38 -0.69 10.62
N MET A 90 -5.60 0.35 10.93
CA MET A 90 -4.29 0.55 10.31
C MET A 90 -3.29 -0.58 10.63
N LEU A 91 -3.43 -1.23 11.78
CA LEU A 91 -2.67 -2.43 12.14
C LEU A 91 -3.14 -3.66 11.34
N ASP A 92 -4.46 -3.87 11.23
CA ASP A 92 -5.04 -4.94 10.39
C ASP A 92 -4.59 -4.81 8.91
N ASP A 93 -4.45 -3.57 8.42
CA ASP A 93 -3.91 -3.27 7.09
C ASP A 93 -2.43 -3.63 6.93
N LEU A 94 -1.61 -3.40 7.96
CA LEU A 94 -0.19 -3.78 7.94
C LEU A 94 0.01 -5.28 8.01
N GLU A 95 -0.82 -5.97 8.80
CA GLU A 95 -0.75 -7.41 8.94
C GLU A 95 -1.01 -8.09 7.58
N GLU A 96 -2.05 -7.66 6.86
CA GLU A 96 -2.29 -8.10 5.49
C GLU A 96 -1.16 -7.75 4.51
N ASP A 97 -0.42 -6.65 4.71
CA ASP A 97 0.72 -6.26 3.87
C ASP A 97 1.98 -7.11 4.10
N ILE A 98 2.16 -7.67 5.30
CA ILE A 98 3.31 -8.50 5.68
C ILE A 98 3.11 -9.96 5.25
N PHE A 99 1.87 -10.44 5.26
CA PHE A 99 1.52 -11.82 4.88
C PHE A 99 1.25 -12.01 3.37
N ILE A 100 1.50 -10.98 2.53
CA ILE A 100 1.42 -11.02 1.06
C ILE A 100 2.78 -10.65 0.46
#